data_AF-A0A960N1B3-F1
#
_entry.id   AF-A0A960N1B3-F1
#
_cell.length_a   1.000
_cell.length_b   1.000
_cell.length_c   1.000
_cell.angle_alpha   90.00
_cell.angle_beta   90.00
_cell.angle_gamma   90.00
#
_symmetry.space_group_name_H-M   'P 1'
#
loop_
_entity.id
_entity.type
_entity.pdbx_description
1 polymer ?
#
loop_
_entity_poly.entity_id
_entity_poly.type
_entity_poly.pdbx_seq_one_letter_code
_entity_poly.pdbx_strand_id
1 'polypeptide(L)'
;MHQTLIPSVSPNSRSIIGLCLGLTLSIASFQAQAEPPEWSGNPDEALVIKTLPGMMRYDTADLTVSPGAKVKLTLENPDDLQHNLVVLKPDPADKDGQKFAQESWMMGEKVIATGWVPRDHPRILVASGLLDPNAAESLYFVAPDQPGDYPFVCTVPGHALLMRGVLQVRSKARLLTDLTYTLYEGNWDKLPDFSKLTPVETGKLPKGLIDLDIAKKRKGGFGLVFEGNLKIEKAEEFQFYLASDDGSRLIIDGEGIIDVDGVHPAGDPKEGKIKLPEGTHSLRVIYFEKAGQRALTVAARSKSLGWQDLSASPSLKKAAKAPPTPILLTPKNGEAITHRAFLPGVNPRGIAVGYPGGVNLAWDADVMNLSVIWRGGFVNVASHWEGRGSGSQLAGYDEVRIGAGLPMQQLESLDEPWIPFSTAQIKYERDTENPEKEITFNIKHPDYQFEGYRLAPKNRYPTFRYRYKKTEITDTFEPSSIEGREALIRTISIKGTAPEHTWFRLADTGSLEKNETGWHPVSDKLWLKAEGAEPVVRTVDGKKELLLPVDSGSPEHTFTVTYWWQTEIGGKVSQ
;
A
#
# COMPACT_ATOMS: atom_id res chain seq x y z
N MET A 1 -12.15 82.35 19.69
CA MET A 1 -10.88 82.95 19.21
C MET A 1 -10.31 81.96 18.20
N HIS A 2 -10.46 82.22 16.90
CA HIS A 2 -9.44 82.85 16.03
C HIS A 2 -8.21 81.93 15.83
N GLN A 3 -8.08 81.33 14.63
CA GLN A 3 -7.25 81.79 13.48
C GLN A 3 -5.90 81.00 13.49
N THR A 4 -5.10 80.76 12.45
CA THR A 4 -5.04 81.01 10.97
C THR A 4 -4.08 79.91 10.40
N LEU A 5 -3.89 79.58 9.11
CA LEU A 5 -4.31 80.08 7.79
C LEU A 5 -4.17 78.92 6.75
N ILE A 6 -4.37 79.19 5.45
CA ILE A 6 -3.92 78.35 4.31
C ILE A 6 -2.99 79.21 3.43
N PRO A 7 -1.85 78.71 2.91
CA PRO A 7 -1.14 79.36 1.81
C PRO A 7 -1.52 78.73 0.45
N SER A 8 -1.86 79.59 -0.50
CA SER A 8 -2.16 79.25 -1.90
C SER A 8 -0.90 79.16 -2.76
N VAL A 9 -0.91 78.30 -3.79
CA VAL A 9 -0.09 78.50 -5.00
C VAL A 9 -0.95 78.25 -6.24
N SER A 10 -0.92 79.19 -7.19
CA SER A 10 -1.56 79.10 -8.50
C SER A 10 -0.49 79.14 -9.62
N PRO A 11 -0.84 78.85 -10.88
CA PRO A 11 -0.01 77.96 -11.70
C PRO A 11 0.99 78.69 -12.61
N ASN A 12 1.98 77.95 -13.09
CA ASN A 12 2.50 78.21 -14.43
C ASN A 12 2.88 76.93 -15.19
N SER A 13 2.61 76.96 -16.49
CA SER A 13 2.62 75.84 -17.42
C SER A 13 4.02 75.36 -17.82
N ARG A 14 4.17 74.04 -18.08
CA ARG A 14 4.26 73.48 -19.46
C ARG A 14 4.59 71.97 -19.45
N SER A 15 3.97 71.23 -20.39
CA SER A 15 4.43 69.94 -20.94
C SER A 15 4.41 68.71 -19.98
N ILE A 16 4.13 67.46 -20.41
CA ILE A 16 3.76 66.89 -21.72
C ILE A 16 2.97 65.57 -21.47
N ILE A 17 1.96 65.30 -22.31
CA ILE A 17 1.36 63.98 -22.71
C ILE A 17 1.24 62.86 -21.65
N GLY A 18 0.00 62.39 -21.40
CA GLY A 18 -0.27 61.10 -20.73
C GLY A 18 -1.77 60.81 -20.59
N LEU A 19 -2.35 60.06 -21.55
CA LEU A 19 -3.79 59.77 -21.59
C LEU A 19 -4.16 58.63 -20.60
N CYS A 20 -4.66 58.96 -19.41
CA CYS A 20 -5.26 57.96 -18.51
C CYS A 20 -6.66 57.57 -18.98
N LEU A 21 -6.74 56.54 -19.84
CA LEU A 21 -7.98 55.79 -20.05
C LEU A 21 -8.29 54.99 -18.77
N GLY A 22 -9.52 55.11 -18.26
CA GLY A 22 -9.96 54.30 -17.12
C GLY A 22 -10.10 52.83 -17.51
N LEU A 23 -9.27 51.96 -16.94
CA LEU A 23 -9.57 50.53 -16.95
C LEU A 23 -10.64 50.24 -15.90
N THR A 24 -11.88 50.05 -16.36
CA THR A 24 -12.78 49.12 -15.68
C THR A 24 -12.10 47.76 -15.66
N LEU A 25 -11.73 47.27 -14.47
CA LEU A 25 -11.22 45.91 -14.31
C LEU A 25 -12.37 44.95 -14.63
N SER A 26 -12.41 44.46 -15.87
CA SER A 26 -13.29 43.35 -16.23
C SER A 26 -12.80 42.13 -15.47
N ILE A 27 -13.61 41.64 -14.53
CA ILE A 27 -13.32 40.37 -13.87
C ILE A 27 -13.51 39.28 -14.92
N ALA A 28 -12.40 38.78 -15.45
CA ALA A 28 -12.39 37.67 -16.38
C ALA A 28 -12.77 36.37 -15.65
N SER A 29 -14.07 36.16 -15.45
CA SER A 29 -14.62 34.83 -15.20
C SER A 29 -14.52 34.03 -16.50
N PHE A 30 -13.66 33.00 -16.53
CA PHE A 30 -13.61 31.86 -17.47
C PHE A 30 -12.34 31.02 -17.14
N GLN A 31 -12.25 29.71 -17.40
CA GLN A 31 -13.22 28.76 -17.97
C GLN A 31 -12.90 27.35 -17.41
N ALA A 32 -13.87 26.43 -17.42
CA ALA A 32 -13.56 25.00 -17.40
C ALA A 32 -12.80 24.60 -18.69
N GLN A 33 -12.38 23.33 -18.80
CA GLN A 33 -11.72 22.76 -19.99
C GLN A 33 -12.31 23.35 -21.30
N ALA A 34 -11.43 23.79 -22.21
CA ALA A 34 -11.81 24.40 -23.49
C ALA A 34 -12.84 23.56 -24.26
N GLU A 35 -13.58 24.21 -25.17
CA GLU A 35 -14.57 23.53 -26.02
C GLU A 35 -14.02 22.22 -26.61
N PRO A 36 -14.81 21.13 -26.63
CA PRO A 36 -14.33 19.84 -27.11
C PRO A 36 -13.69 19.99 -28.50
N PRO A 37 -12.50 19.41 -28.73
CA PRO A 37 -11.82 19.54 -30.02
C PRO A 37 -12.70 19.01 -31.15
N GLU A 38 -12.48 19.45 -32.40
CA GLU A 38 -13.32 19.07 -33.54
C GLU A 38 -13.46 17.53 -33.71
N TRP A 39 -12.43 16.78 -33.33
CA TRP A 39 -12.42 15.31 -33.36
C TRP A 39 -13.17 14.63 -32.21
N SER A 40 -13.70 15.37 -31.23
CA SER A 40 -14.35 14.85 -30.01
C SER A 40 -15.57 13.96 -30.26
N GLY A 41 -16.22 14.11 -31.42
CA GLY A 41 -17.31 13.24 -31.89
C GLY A 41 -16.84 11.92 -32.52
N ASN A 42 -15.55 11.80 -32.86
CA ASN A 42 -14.94 10.60 -33.43
C ASN A 42 -13.48 10.45 -32.90
N PRO A 43 -13.31 10.15 -31.60
CA PRO A 43 -12.00 9.84 -31.02
C PRO A 43 -11.48 8.50 -31.55
N ASP A 44 -10.16 8.33 -31.60
CA ASP A 44 -9.54 7.05 -31.94
C ASP A 44 -9.79 6.03 -30.82
N GLU A 45 -9.86 6.50 -29.57
CA GLU A 45 -10.15 5.68 -28.40
C GLU A 45 -11.11 6.38 -27.43
N ALA A 46 -12.16 5.67 -27.00
CA ALA A 46 -13.09 6.13 -25.98
C ALA A 46 -13.01 5.22 -24.74
N LEU A 47 -12.73 5.82 -23.60
CA LEU A 47 -12.56 5.16 -22.31
C LEU A 47 -13.56 5.73 -21.28
N VAL A 48 -13.97 4.89 -20.34
CA VAL A 48 -14.76 5.27 -19.17
C VAL A 48 -14.03 4.75 -17.94
N ILE A 49 -13.95 5.58 -16.91
CA ILE A 49 -13.44 5.24 -15.58
C ILE A 49 -14.45 5.77 -14.57
N LYS A 50 -14.76 4.98 -13.54
CA LYS A 50 -15.80 5.29 -12.55
C LYS A 50 -15.20 5.34 -11.16
N THR A 51 -15.73 6.17 -10.28
CA THR A 51 -15.49 6.01 -8.85
C THR A 51 -16.25 4.78 -8.32
N LEU A 52 -15.74 4.16 -7.25
CA LEU A 52 -16.38 3.05 -6.57
C LEU A 52 -16.99 3.53 -5.24
N PRO A 53 -18.34 3.58 -5.11
CA PRO A 53 -19.01 4.22 -3.98
C PRO A 53 -18.52 3.78 -2.60
N GLY A 54 -18.09 4.74 -1.78
CA GLY A 54 -17.57 4.51 -0.44
C GLY A 54 -16.25 3.73 -0.38
N MET A 55 -15.62 3.41 -1.52
CA MET A 55 -14.37 2.65 -1.58
C MET A 55 -13.13 3.54 -1.77
N MET A 56 -13.31 4.82 -2.10
CA MET A 56 -12.20 5.75 -2.38
C MET A 56 -11.25 5.19 -3.44
N ARG A 57 -11.81 4.69 -4.55
CA ARG A 57 -11.07 4.07 -5.67
C ARG A 57 -11.73 4.38 -6.99
N TYR A 58 -10.96 4.20 -8.06
CA TYR A 58 -11.51 3.99 -9.39
C TYR A 58 -11.88 2.51 -9.60
N ASP A 59 -12.77 2.24 -10.55
CA ASP A 59 -13.17 0.90 -10.97
C ASP A 59 -12.06 0.13 -11.71
N THR A 60 -11.08 0.84 -12.27
CA THR A 60 -9.82 0.28 -12.78
C THR A 60 -8.59 1.04 -12.28
N ALA A 61 -7.51 0.31 -12.02
CA ALA A 61 -6.18 0.86 -11.74
C ALA A 61 -5.32 1.02 -13.02
N ASP A 62 -5.77 0.45 -14.14
CA ASP A 62 -5.05 0.45 -15.41
C ASP A 62 -5.96 0.94 -16.54
N LEU A 63 -5.44 1.84 -17.36
CA LEU A 63 -6.01 2.25 -18.63
C LEU A 63 -4.93 2.06 -19.70
N THR A 64 -5.28 1.62 -20.91
CA THR A 64 -4.31 1.45 -22.00
C THR A 64 -4.75 2.24 -23.22
N VAL A 65 -3.83 3.00 -23.81
CA VAL A 65 -4.03 3.80 -25.03
C VAL A 65 -2.86 3.66 -25.99
N SER A 66 -3.15 3.72 -27.29
CA SER A 66 -2.12 3.70 -28.33
C SER A 66 -1.36 5.04 -28.37
N PRO A 67 -0.04 5.06 -28.64
CA PRO A 67 0.71 6.31 -28.82
C PRO A 67 0.09 7.18 -29.92
N GLY A 68 -0.01 8.49 -29.68
CA GLY A 68 -0.59 9.45 -30.63
C GLY A 68 -2.12 9.39 -30.80
N ALA A 69 -2.82 8.48 -30.12
CA ALA A 69 -4.27 8.33 -30.25
C ALA A 69 -5.04 9.55 -29.70
N LYS A 70 -6.11 9.96 -30.38
CA LYS A 70 -7.09 10.93 -29.87
C LYS A 70 -8.01 10.24 -28.85
N VAL A 71 -7.82 10.54 -27.57
CA VAL A 71 -8.51 9.88 -26.47
C VAL A 71 -9.65 10.75 -25.95
N LYS A 72 -10.83 10.14 -25.80
CA LYS A 72 -11.92 10.62 -24.95
C LYS A 72 -11.96 9.76 -23.68
N LEU A 73 -11.60 10.33 -22.53
CA LEU A 73 -11.64 9.64 -21.22
C LEU A 73 -12.76 10.24 -20.36
N THR A 74 -13.81 9.47 -20.09
CA THR A 74 -14.94 9.92 -19.27
C THR A 74 -14.78 9.46 -17.84
N LEU A 75 -14.71 10.39 -16.90
CA LEU A 75 -14.86 10.12 -15.47
C LEU A 75 -16.35 10.17 -15.12
N GLU A 76 -16.88 9.10 -14.53
CA GLU A 76 -18.19 9.09 -13.87
C GLU A 76 -18.02 9.01 -12.36
N ASN A 77 -18.81 9.77 -11.60
CA ASN A 77 -18.75 9.78 -10.15
C ASN A 77 -20.04 9.28 -9.49
N PRO A 78 -20.29 7.95 -9.40
CA PRO A 78 -21.41 7.41 -8.62
C PRO A 78 -21.20 7.43 -7.09
N ASP A 79 -20.07 7.93 -6.57
CA ASP A 79 -19.78 8.03 -5.13
C ASP A 79 -20.51 9.23 -4.48
N ASP A 80 -20.71 9.17 -3.16
CA ASP A 80 -21.29 10.24 -2.34
C ASP A 80 -20.27 11.37 -2.04
N LEU A 81 -19.01 11.16 -2.41
CA LEU A 81 -17.91 12.12 -2.27
C LEU A 81 -17.59 12.81 -3.60
N GLN A 82 -16.92 13.96 -3.55
CA GLN A 82 -16.45 14.67 -4.73
C GLN A 82 -15.08 14.12 -5.19
N HIS A 83 -14.90 13.99 -6.51
CA HIS A 83 -13.69 13.39 -7.08
C HIS A 83 -13.20 14.13 -8.34
N ASN A 84 -11.89 14.08 -8.59
CA ASN A 84 -11.29 14.52 -9.84
C ASN A 84 -10.33 13.44 -10.36
N LEU A 85 -9.92 13.55 -11.61
CA LEU A 85 -8.92 12.69 -12.25
C LEU A 85 -7.87 13.56 -12.95
N VAL A 86 -6.61 13.41 -12.57
CA VAL A 86 -5.47 14.11 -13.15
C VAL A 86 -4.49 13.10 -13.73
N VAL A 87 -4.24 13.14 -15.04
CA VAL A 87 -3.24 12.31 -15.73
C VAL A 87 -1.92 13.09 -15.82
N LEU A 88 -0.81 12.41 -15.49
CA LEU A 88 0.50 13.02 -15.31
C LEU A 88 1.55 12.44 -16.27
N LYS A 89 2.50 13.28 -16.67
CA LYS A 89 3.77 12.87 -17.28
C LYS A 89 4.58 12.01 -16.28
N PRO A 90 5.41 11.05 -16.75
CA PRO A 90 6.11 10.14 -15.86
C PRO A 90 7.20 10.88 -15.08
N ASP A 91 7.38 10.52 -13.81
CA ASP A 91 8.47 11.00 -12.96
C ASP A 91 9.08 9.80 -12.22
N PRO A 92 10.38 9.48 -12.39
CA PRO A 92 11.03 8.41 -11.64
C PRO A 92 10.98 8.56 -10.11
N ALA A 93 10.83 9.79 -9.60
CA ALA A 93 10.74 10.10 -8.18
C ALA A 93 9.30 10.11 -7.63
N ASP A 94 8.29 9.99 -8.49
CA ASP A 94 6.86 9.96 -8.12
C ASP A 94 6.06 9.12 -9.12
N LYS A 95 6.38 7.81 -9.17
CA LYS A 95 5.90 6.89 -10.20
C LYS A 95 4.39 6.68 -10.20
N ASP A 96 3.72 6.89 -9.06
CA ASP A 96 2.29 6.69 -8.88
C ASP A 96 1.50 8.01 -8.71
N GLY A 97 2.17 9.16 -8.78
CA GLY A 97 1.57 10.48 -8.68
C GLY A 97 1.15 10.91 -7.27
N GLN A 98 1.42 10.10 -6.24
CA GLN A 98 0.99 10.40 -4.87
C GLN A 98 1.68 11.66 -4.33
N LYS A 99 2.97 11.86 -4.64
CA LYS A 99 3.71 13.08 -4.23
C LYS A 99 3.13 14.32 -4.90
N PHE A 100 2.82 14.25 -6.19
CA PHE A 100 2.17 15.34 -6.92
C PHE A 100 0.81 15.74 -6.31
N ALA A 101 -0.02 14.77 -5.92
CA ALA A 101 -1.30 15.06 -5.26
C ALA A 101 -1.12 15.71 -3.88
N GLN A 102 -0.10 15.28 -3.11
CA GLN A 102 0.25 15.93 -1.84
C GLN A 102 0.74 17.37 -2.06
N GLU A 103 1.66 17.58 -3.01
CA GLU A 103 2.19 18.91 -3.36
C GLU A 103 1.08 19.84 -3.89
N SER A 104 0.07 19.30 -4.58
CA SER A 104 -1.12 20.04 -5.02
C SER A 104 -1.90 20.62 -3.84
N TRP A 105 -2.27 19.80 -2.85
CA TRP A 105 -2.95 20.26 -1.62
C TRP A 105 -2.11 21.32 -0.87
N MET A 106 -0.79 21.13 -0.78
CA MET A 106 0.10 22.08 -0.09
C MET A 106 0.14 23.49 -0.70
N MET A 107 -0.44 23.72 -1.89
CA MET A 107 -0.61 25.06 -2.47
C MET A 107 -1.76 25.88 -1.85
N GLY A 108 -2.56 25.29 -0.95
CA GLY A 108 -3.59 25.97 -0.17
C GLY A 108 -4.75 26.51 -1.01
N GLU A 109 -5.27 27.69 -0.66
CA GLU A 109 -6.45 28.32 -1.29
C GLU A 109 -6.37 28.40 -2.83
N LYS A 110 -5.15 28.51 -3.38
CA LYS A 110 -4.89 28.60 -4.83
C LYS A 110 -5.44 27.42 -5.63
N VAL A 111 -5.49 26.22 -5.04
CA VAL A 111 -6.02 25.02 -5.72
C VAL A 111 -7.47 24.69 -5.34
N ILE A 112 -8.04 25.31 -4.29
CA ILE A 112 -9.43 25.06 -3.90
C ILE A 112 -10.38 25.47 -5.04
N ALA A 113 -10.17 26.66 -5.59
CA ALA A 113 -10.98 27.21 -6.68
C ALA A 113 -10.89 26.41 -8.00
N THR A 114 -9.84 25.61 -8.20
CA THR A 114 -9.62 24.79 -9.40
C THR A 114 -10.01 23.31 -9.22
N GLY A 115 -10.62 22.98 -8.07
CA GLY A 115 -11.03 21.62 -7.72
C GLY A 115 -9.87 20.73 -7.27
N TRP A 116 -8.90 21.29 -6.54
CA TRP A 116 -7.64 20.68 -6.06
C TRP A 116 -6.56 20.41 -7.12
N VAL A 117 -6.76 20.91 -8.35
CA VAL A 117 -5.84 20.71 -9.48
C VAL A 117 -4.97 21.95 -9.73
N PRO A 118 -3.62 21.89 -9.63
CA PRO A 118 -2.76 23.00 -9.99
C PRO A 118 -2.60 23.08 -11.52
N ARG A 119 -3.59 23.69 -12.19
CA ARG A 119 -3.80 23.64 -13.66
C ARG A 119 -2.56 23.95 -14.50
N ASP A 120 -1.74 24.91 -14.09
CA ASP A 120 -0.55 25.34 -14.82
C ASP A 120 0.67 24.41 -14.64
N HIS A 121 0.55 23.34 -13.84
CA HIS A 121 1.69 22.50 -13.50
C HIS A 121 2.17 21.67 -14.72
N PRO A 122 3.44 21.77 -15.14
CA PRO A 122 3.93 21.25 -16.42
C PRO A 122 3.89 19.72 -16.55
N ARG A 123 3.69 19.01 -15.43
CA ARG A 123 3.51 17.56 -15.39
C ARG A 123 2.09 17.11 -15.74
N ILE A 124 1.07 17.96 -15.66
CA ILE A 124 -0.29 17.57 -16.05
C ILE A 124 -0.32 17.34 -17.57
N LEU A 125 -0.93 16.23 -18.00
CA LEU A 125 -1.33 15.97 -19.38
C LEU A 125 -2.78 16.41 -19.62
N VAL A 126 -3.67 15.99 -18.73
CA VAL A 126 -5.09 16.38 -18.74
C VAL A 126 -5.65 16.23 -17.31
N ALA A 127 -6.68 17.01 -16.96
CA ALA A 127 -7.30 16.97 -15.65
C ALA A 127 -8.79 17.34 -15.70
N SER A 128 -9.64 16.58 -15.03
CA SER A 128 -11.05 16.93 -14.85
C SER A 128 -11.24 18.11 -13.91
N GLY A 129 -12.43 18.70 -13.89
CA GLY A 129 -12.95 19.44 -12.74
C GLY A 129 -13.10 18.54 -11.49
N LEU A 130 -13.61 19.15 -10.42
CA LEU A 130 -14.10 18.42 -9.25
C LEU A 130 -15.56 18.03 -9.53
N LEU A 131 -15.81 16.73 -9.71
CA LEU A 131 -17.14 16.20 -10.00
C LEU A 131 -17.92 16.02 -8.70
N ASP A 132 -19.14 16.53 -8.70
CA ASP A 132 -20.15 16.23 -7.68
C ASP A 132 -20.63 14.77 -7.75
N PRO A 133 -21.28 14.26 -6.68
CA PRO A 133 -21.98 12.99 -6.71
C PRO A 133 -22.96 12.89 -7.89
N ASN A 134 -22.94 11.75 -8.58
CA ASN A 134 -23.67 11.44 -9.81
C ASN A 134 -23.32 12.29 -11.06
N ALA A 135 -22.28 13.12 -11.00
CA ALA A 135 -21.79 13.85 -12.16
C ALA A 135 -20.87 13.00 -13.06
N ALA A 136 -20.66 13.46 -14.30
CA ALA A 136 -19.70 12.88 -15.24
C ALA A 136 -19.05 13.97 -16.10
N GLU A 137 -17.77 13.78 -16.46
CA GLU A 137 -16.99 14.71 -17.28
C GLU A 137 -16.15 13.94 -18.30
N SER A 138 -16.12 14.39 -19.56
CA SER A 138 -15.25 13.83 -20.60
C SER A 138 -14.01 14.70 -20.83
N LEU A 139 -12.85 14.10 -20.62
CA LEU A 139 -11.54 14.65 -20.91
C LEU A 139 -11.12 14.30 -22.34
N TYR A 140 -10.54 15.26 -23.05
CA TYR A 140 -10.06 15.11 -24.41
C TYR A 140 -8.58 15.45 -24.48
N PHE A 141 -7.76 14.50 -24.92
CA PHE A 141 -6.32 14.68 -25.09
C PHE A 141 -5.78 13.79 -26.22
N VAL A 142 -4.61 14.14 -26.75
CA VAL A 142 -3.83 13.23 -27.60
C VAL A 142 -2.87 12.46 -26.71
N ALA A 143 -2.90 11.13 -26.78
CA ALA A 143 -1.97 10.28 -26.05
C ALA A 143 -0.53 10.57 -26.48
N PRO A 144 0.44 10.68 -25.55
CA PRO A 144 1.85 10.91 -25.88
C PRO A 144 2.40 9.92 -26.93
N ASP A 145 3.28 10.39 -27.82
CA ASP A 145 3.96 9.48 -28.78
C ASP A 145 4.98 8.57 -28.10
N GLN A 146 5.50 8.97 -26.92
CA GLN A 146 6.47 8.20 -26.16
C GLN A 146 5.77 7.08 -25.36
N PRO A 147 6.04 5.80 -25.65
CA PRO A 147 5.47 4.70 -24.88
C PRO A 147 5.97 4.71 -23.43
N GLY A 148 5.08 4.40 -22.48
CA GLY A 148 5.42 4.43 -21.07
C GLY A 148 4.19 4.36 -20.15
N ASP A 149 4.46 4.47 -18.86
CA ASP A 149 3.48 4.41 -17.78
C ASP A 149 3.28 5.83 -17.22
N TYR A 150 2.07 6.37 -17.41
CA TYR A 150 1.70 7.74 -17.07
C TYR A 150 0.71 7.71 -15.90
N PRO A 151 1.12 8.08 -14.67
CA PRO A 151 0.24 7.93 -13.51
C PRO A 151 -0.98 8.84 -13.61
N PHE A 152 -2.13 8.35 -13.17
CA PHE A 152 -3.33 9.16 -12.96
C PHE A 152 -3.77 9.10 -11.50
N VAL A 153 -4.23 10.23 -10.95
CA VAL A 153 -4.55 10.36 -9.51
C VAL A 153 -5.79 11.21 -9.29
N CYS A 154 -6.50 10.98 -8.17
CA CYS A 154 -7.39 11.98 -7.59
C CYS A 154 -6.57 12.90 -6.67
N THR A 155 -6.59 14.21 -6.94
CA THR A 155 -5.82 15.23 -6.19
C THR A 155 -6.59 15.83 -5.00
N VAL A 156 -7.85 15.43 -4.79
CA VAL A 156 -8.62 15.81 -3.60
C VAL A 156 -7.88 15.35 -2.32
N PRO A 157 -7.77 16.17 -1.26
CA PRO A 157 -6.89 15.90 -0.12
C PRO A 157 -7.06 14.50 0.49
N GLY A 158 -5.98 13.71 0.45
CA GLY A 158 -5.94 12.33 0.96
C GLY A 158 -6.46 11.26 0.00
N HIS A 159 -7.16 11.61 -1.09
CA HIS A 159 -7.78 10.62 -1.99
C HIS A 159 -6.73 9.81 -2.76
N ALA A 160 -5.60 10.42 -3.16
CA ALA A 160 -4.51 9.77 -3.87
C ALA A 160 -3.90 8.55 -3.14
N LEU A 161 -4.13 8.38 -1.83
CA LEU A 161 -3.73 7.19 -1.07
C LEU A 161 -4.35 5.88 -1.61
N LEU A 162 -5.51 5.97 -2.26
CA LEU A 162 -6.26 4.84 -2.80
C LEU A 162 -6.77 5.08 -4.23
N MET A 163 -6.97 6.34 -4.62
CA MET A 163 -7.47 6.75 -5.94
C MET A 163 -6.33 7.12 -6.88
N ARG A 164 -5.64 6.10 -7.37
CA ARG A 164 -4.59 6.25 -8.38
C ARG A 164 -4.47 5.02 -9.27
N GLY A 165 -3.85 5.19 -10.42
CA GLY A 165 -3.62 4.15 -11.40
C GLY A 165 -2.64 4.60 -12.47
N VAL A 166 -2.54 3.85 -13.56
CA VAL A 166 -1.59 4.08 -14.66
C VAL A 166 -2.32 4.09 -16.00
N LEU A 167 -2.12 5.16 -16.76
CA LEU A 167 -2.37 5.21 -18.19
C LEU A 167 -1.14 4.65 -18.92
N GLN A 168 -1.26 3.43 -19.41
CA GLN A 168 -0.25 2.73 -20.19
C GLN A 168 -0.34 3.18 -21.65
N VAL A 169 0.64 3.97 -22.10
CA VAL A 169 0.76 4.40 -23.50
C VAL A 169 1.58 3.37 -24.23
N ARG A 170 0.92 2.45 -24.95
CA ARG A 170 1.51 1.25 -25.57
C ARG A 170 0.68 0.83 -26.77
N SER A 171 1.31 0.26 -27.81
CA SER A 171 0.54 -0.20 -28.99
C SER A 171 -0.42 -1.32 -28.59
N LYS A 172 -1.70 -1.18 -28.93
CA LYS A 172 -2.72 -2.25 -28.84
C LYS A 172 -2.61 -3.25 -30.00
N ALA A 173 -1.38 -3.58 -30.39
CA ALA A 173 -1.12 -4.46 -31.53
C ALA A 173 -1.83 -5.79 -31.32
N ARG A 174 -2.75 -6.13 -32.22
CA ARG A 174 -3.41 -7.44 -32.24
C ARG A 174 -2.39 -8.49 -32.66
N LEU A 175 -1.63 -8.98 -31.69
CA LEU A 175 -0.58 -9.98 -31.88
C LEU A 175 -1.12 -11.21 -32.62
N LEU A 176 -2.31 -11.69 -32.24
CA LEU A 176 -2.95 -12.85 -32.87
C LEU A 176 -3.65 -12.53 -34.19
N THR A 177 -3.24 -13.21 -35.26
CA THR A 177 -3.98 -13.30 -36.53
C THR A 177 -4.31 -14.76 -36.87
N ASP A 178 -5.27 -14.95 -37.78
CA ASP A 178 -5.61 -16.24 -38.41
C ASP A 178 -6.02 -17.38 -37.46
N LEU A 179 -6.44 -17.03 -36.24
CA LEU A 179 -6.67 -17.97 -35.15
C LEU A 179 -7.86 -18.94 -35.39
N THR A 180 -7.54 -20.24 -35.39
CA THR A 180 -8.46 -21.38 -35.48
C THR A 180 -8.47 -22.19 -34.18
N TYR A 181 -9.44 -23.11 -34.07
CA TYR A 181 -9.45 -24.17 -33.07
C TYR A 181 -9.79 -25.52 -33.70
N THR A 182 -9.28 -26.58 -33.08
CA THR A 182 -9.68 -27.97 -33.27
C THR A 182 -10.05 -28.54 -31.91
N LEU A 183 -11.30 -29.00 -31.78
CA LEU A 183 -11.87 -29.61 -30.58
C LEU A 183 -11.90 -31.13 -30.71
N TYR A 184 -11.54 -31.80 -29.61
CA TYR A 184 -11.57 -33.24 -29.44
C TYR A 184 -12.36 -33.58 -28.17
N GLU A 185 -13.04 -34.73 -28.15
CA GLU A 185 -13.67 -35.26 -26.94
C GLU A 185 -12.89 -36.49 -26.44
N GLY A 186 -12.75 -36.62 -25.13
CA GLY A 186 -12.00 -37.71 -24.50
C GLY A 186 -11.58 -37.37 -23.08
N ASN A 187 -11.25 -38.41 -22.30
CA ASN A 187 -10.78 -38.27 -20.92
C ASN A 187 -9.31 -38.66 -20.88
N TRP A 188 -8.44 -37.74 -20.46
CA TRP A 188 -7.01 -37.96 -20.34
C TRP A 188 -6.51 -37.50 -18.98
N ASP A 189 -5.39 -38.06 -18.52
CA ASP A 189 -4.67 -37.62 -17.32
C ASP A 189 -3.47 -36.73 -17.63
N LYS A 190 -3.14 -36.60 -18.92
CA LYS A 190 -2.03 -35.85 -19.52
C LYS A 190 -2.37 -35.46 -20.95
N LEU A 191 -1.70 -34.46 -21.50
CA LEU A 191 -1.82 -34.01 -22.89
C LEU A 191 -1.65 -35.19 -23.87
N PRO A 192 -2.70 -35.59 -24.61
CA PRO A 192 -2.60 -36.65 -25.59
C PRO A 192 -1.87 -36.20 -26.86
N ASP A 193 -1.45 -37.16 -27.68
CA ASP A 193 -1.02 -36.87 -29.03
C ASP A 193 -2.23 -36.59 -29.93
N PHE A 194 -2.65 -35.33 -29.97
CA PHE A 194 -3.78 -34.84 -30.75
C PHE A 194 -3.67 -35.12 -32.26
N SER A 195 -2.48 -35.37 -32.82
CA SER A 195 -2.37 -35.75 -34.24
C SER A 195 -2.84 -37.18 -34.53
N LYS A 196 -3.03 -38.00 -33.49
CA LYS A 196 -3.56 -39.37 -33.58
C LYS A 196 -5.05 -39.47 -33.24
N LEU A 197 -5.70 -38.34 -32.92
CA LEU A 197 -7.10 -38.28 -32.53
C LEU A 197 -7.98 -37.75 -33.67
N THR A 198 -9.25 -38.16 -33.70
CA THR A 198 -10.25 -37.62 -34.63
C THR A 198 -10.86 -36.35 -34.07
N PRO A 199 -10.80 -35.20 -34.77
CA PRO A 199 -11.51 -33.99 -34.36
C PRO A 199 -13.03 -34.17 -34.31
N VAL A 200 -13.67 -33.55 -33.32
CA VAL A 200 -15.12 -33.44 -33.19
C VAL A 200 -15.63 -32.16 -33.86
N GLU A 201 -14.83 -31.09 -33.83
CA GLU A 201 -15.21 -29.78 -34.35
C GLU A 201 -13.96 -28.99 -34.75
N THR A 202 -14.04 -28.18 -35.82
CA THR A 202 -13.01 -27.21 -36.21
C THR A 202 -13.66 -25.88 -36.56
N GLY A 203 -12.97 -24.77 -36.32
CA GLY A 203 -13.52 -23.46 -36.64
C GLY A 203 -12.53 -22.31 -36.49
N LYS A 204 -13.02 -21.09 -36.73
CA LYS A 204 -12.31 -19.83 -36.45
C LYS A 204 -12.81 -19.24 -35.14
N LEU A 205 -11.92 -18.57 -34.40
CA LEU A 205 -12.30 -17.86 -33.18
C LEU A 205 -12.80 -16.45 -33.50
N PRO A 206 -14.09 -16.12 -33.30
CA PRO A 206 -14.69 -14.88 -33.79
C PRO A 206 -14.12 -13.62 -33.12
N LYS A 207 -13.65 -13.73 -31.87
CA LYS A 207 -12.96 -12.66 -31.14
C LYS A 207 -11.49 -12.52 -31.56
N GLY A 208 -10.91 -13.50 -32.26
CA GLY A 208 -9.46 -13.59 -32.52
C GLY A 208 -8.62 -13.59 -31.24
N LEU A 209 -9.18 -14.18 -30.18
CA LEU A 209 -8.54 -14.49 -28.90
C LEU A 209 -8.82 -15.96 -28.58
N ILE A 210 -7.91 -16.60 -27.85
CA ILE A 210 -8.09 -17.96 -27.34
C ILE A 210 -9.25 -17.98 -26.34
N ASP A 211 -10.29 -18.77 -26.59
CA ASP A 211 -11.52 -18.73 -25.82
C ASP A 211 -12.10 -20.13 -25.60
N LEU A 212 -12.38 -20.49 -24.34
CA LEU A 212 -13.00 -21.76 -23.97
C LEU A 212 -14.52 -21.76 -24.15
N ASP A 213 -15.17 -20.61 -24.41
CA ASP A 213 -16.63 -20.54 -24.61
C ASP A 213 -17.11 -21.42 -25.79
N ILE A 214 -16.25 -21.71 -26.77
CA ILE A 214 -16.53 -22.67 -27.85
C ILE A 214 -16.83 -24.08 -27.32
N ALA A 215 -16.23 -24.48 -26.19
CA ALA A 215 -16.44 -25.76 -25.52
C ALA A 215 -17.49 -25.71 -24.40
N LYS A 216 -18.14 -24.56 -24.16
CA LYS A 216 -19.08 -24.32 -23.05
C LYS A 216 -20.20 -25.36 -22.93
N LYS A 217 -20.65 -25.93 -24.05
CA LYS A 217 -21.72 -26.95 -24.10
C LYS A 217 -21.25 -28.38 -23.80
N ARG A 218 -19.94 -28.63 -23.78
CA ARG A 218 -19.35 -29.97 -23.56
C ARG A 218 -19.46 -30.35 -22.08
N LYS A 219 -19.87 -31.59 -21.78
CA LYS A 219 -20.17 -32.08 -20.42
C LYS A 219 -19.15 -33.05 -19.83
N GLY A 220 -18.42 -33.78 -20.68
CA GLY A 220 -17.28 -34.61 -20.27
C GLY A 220 -15.94 -33.93 -20.59
N GLY A 221 -14.86 -34.68 -20.46
CA GLY A 221 -13.52 -34.23 -20.84
C GLY A 221 -13.41 -33.91 -22.32
N PHE A 222 -12.59 -32.92 -22.64
CA PHE A 222 -12.35 -32.44 -23.99
C PHE A 222 -10.93 -31.88 -24.11
N GLY A 223 -10.46 -31.74 -25.34
CA GLY A 223 -9.16 -31.16 -25.65
C GLY A 223 -9.25 -30.16 -26.79
N LEU A 224 -8.41 -29.13 -26.74
CA LEU A 224 -8.38 -28.05 -27.70
C LEU A 224 -6.96 -27.83 -28.21
N VAL A 225 -6.86 -27.71 -29.52
CA VAL A 225 -5.67 -27.21 -30.21
C VAL A 225 -6.05 -25.90 -30.87
N PHE A 226 -5.51 -24.80 -30.37
CA PHE A 226 -5.61 -23.47 -30.96
C PHE A 226 -4.38 -23.23 -31.83
N GLU A 227 -4.57 -22.79 -33.07
CA GLU A 227 -3.49 -22.53 -34.02
C GLU A 227 -3.69 -21.17 -34.69
N GLY A 228 -2.62 -20.42 -34.88
CA GLY A 228 -2.67 -19.09 -35.48
C GLY A 228 -1.29 -18.49 -35.62
N ASN A 229 -1.25 -17.17 -35.81
CA ASN A 229 -0.03 -16.43 -36.06
C ASN A 229 0.16 -15.32 -35.02
N LEU A 230 1.41 -15.08 -34.63
CA LEU A 230 1.88 -13.89 -33.92
C LEU A 230 2.50 -12.93 -34.95
N LYS A 231 1.88 -11.76 -35.15
CA LYS A 231 2.45 -10.69 -35.97
C LYS A 231 3.33 -9.79 -35.09
N ILE A 232 4.64 -9.84 -35.31
CA ILE A 232 5.64 -9.11 -34.54
C ILE A 232 6.15 -7.92 -35.38
N GLU A 233 5.79 -6.70 -34.97
CA GLU A 233 6.12 -5.47 -35.70
C GLU A 233 7.54 -4.95 -35.41
N LYS A 234 8.24 -5.54 -34.44
CA LYS A 234 9.60 -5.18 -34.07
C LYS A 234 10.29 -6.35 -33.39
N ALA A 235 11.51 -6.66 -33.82
CA ALA A 235 12.31 -7.71 -33.20
C ALA A 235 12.61 -7.39 -31.72
N GLU A 236 12.13 -8.23 -30.79
CA GLU A 236 12.36 -8.09 -29.35
C GLU A 236 12.17 -9.40 -28.56
N GLU A 237 12.51 -9.38 -27.26
CA GLU A 237 12.22 -10.49 -26.35
C GLU A 237 10.77 -10.42 -25.88
N PHE A 238 10.04 -11.53 -26.08
CA PHE A 238 8.69 -11.73 -25.59
C PHE A 238 8.71 -12.69 -24.39
N GLN A 239 8.01 -12.30 -23.33
CA GLN A 239 7.68 -13.13 -22.17
C GLN A 239 6.22 -13.57 -22.32
N PHE A 240 5.96 -14.86 -22.26
CA PHE A 240 4.61 -15.42 -22.33
C PHE A 240 4.18 -15.97 -20.97
N TYR A 241 2.89 -15.82 -20.66
CA TYR A 241 2.21 -16.44 -19.53
C TYR A 241 1.22 -17.49 -20.02
N LEU A 242 1.19 -18.63 -19.34
CA LEU A 242 0.22 -19.71 -19.54
C LEU A 242 -0.28 -20.22 -18.19
N ALA A 243 -1.59 -20.30 -18.02
CA ALA A 243 -2.24 -20.91 -16.85
C ALA A 243 -3.49 -21.68 -17.27
N SER A 244 -3.72 -22.85 -16.68
CA SER A 244 -4.87 -23.71 -17.01
C SER A 244 -5.37 -24.55 -15.84
N ASP A 245 -6.67 -24.87 -15.86
CA ASP A 245 -7.28 -25.96 -15.08
C ASP A 245 -7.09 -27.24 -15.90
N ASP A 246 -6.34 -28.21 -15.39
CA ASP A 246 -5.71 -29.31 -16.15
C ASP A 246 -4.71 -28.82 -17.23
N GLY A 247 -4.25 -29.74 -18.09
CA GLY A 247 -2.99 -29.57 -18.81
C GLY A 247 -3.04 -28.64 -20.03
N SER A 248 -2.01 -27.82 -20.20
CA SER A 248 -1.80 -26.98 -21.39
C SER A 248 -0.33 -26.85 -21.80
N ARG A 249 -0.12 -26.48 -23.07
CA ARG A 249 1.22 -26.22 -23.64
C ARG A 249 1.18 -25.08 -24.66
N LEU A 250 2.12 -24.14 -24.55
CA LEU A 250 2.36 -23.08 -25.52
C LEU A 250 3.56 -23.45 -26.39
N ILE A 251 3.38 -23.39 -27.71
CA ILE A 251 4.37 -23.67 -28.75
C ILE A 251 4.45 -22.46 -29.68
N ILE A 252 5.66 -22.00 -30.00
CA ILE A 252 5.91 -20.92 -30.96
C ILE A 252 7.00 -21.39 -31.94
N ASP A 253 6.74 -21.30 -33.25
CA ASP A 253 7.65 -21.81 -34.30
C ASP A 253 8.11 -23.27 -34.14
N GLY A 254 7.24 -24.08 -33.53
CA GLY A 254 7.51 -25.49 -33.21
C GLY A 254 8.30 -25.70 -31.92
N GLU A 255 8.84 -24.65 -31.30
CA GLU A 255 9.53 -24.70 -30.01
C GLU A 255 8.50 -24.67 -28.86
N GLY A 256 8.60 -25.61 -27.92
CA GLY A 256 7.75 -25.66 -26.73
C GLY A 256 8.21 -24.65 -25.69
N ILE A 257 7.48 -23.54 -25.55
CA ILE A 257 7.86 -22.39 -24.72
C ILE A 257 7.43 -22.57 -23.26
N ILE A 258 6.25 -23.15 -23.03
CA ILE A 258 5.71 -23.42 -21.70
C ILE A 258 4.95 -24.74 -21.74
N ASP A 259 5.21 -25.62 -20.76
CA ASP A 259 4.54 -26.90 -20.59
C ASP A 259 3.97 -27.01 -19.17
N VAL A 260 2.67 -27.28 -19.06
CA VAL A 260 1.92 -27.36 -17.80
C VAL A 260 1.02 -28.59 -17.91
N ASP A 261 1.57 -29.79 -17.69
CA ASP A 261 0.87 -31.05 -17.97
C ASP A 261 0.37 -31.76 -16.70
N GLY A 262 -0.71 -32.53 -16.84
CA GLY A 262 -1.37 -33.29 -15.77
C GLY A 262 -2.76 -32.77 -15.41
N VAL A 263 -3.38 -33.41 -14.41
CA VAL A 263 -4.66 -33.00 -13.82
C VAL A 263 -4.38 -32.14 -12.59
N HIS A 264 -4.81 -30.89 -12.58
CA HIS A 264 -4.54 -29.93 -11.51
C HIS A 264 -5.46 -28.69 -11.57
N PRO A 265 -5.75 -28.03 -10.44
CA PRO A 265 -6.50 -26.77 -10.48
C PRO A 265 -5.70 -25.66 -11.17
N ALA A 266 -6.40 -24.65 -11.68
CA ALA A 266 -5.82 -23.42 -12.19
C ALA A 266 -5.00 -22.69 -11.11
N GLY A 267 -3.69 -22.54 -11.37
CA GLY A 267 -2.72 -21.92 -10.46
C GLY A 267 -2.16 -20.60 -10.95
N ASP A 268 -1.13 -20.10 -10.24
CA ASP A 268 -0.34 -18.95 -10.71
C ASP A 268 0.31 -19.26 -12.08
N PRO A 269 0.30 -18.31 -13.05
CA PRO A 269 0.81 -18.56 -14.40
C PRO A 269 2.25 -19.05 -14.43
N LYS A 270 2.54 -19.95 -15.36
CA LYS A 270 3.91 -20.30 -15.73
C LYS A 270 4.41 -19.31 -16.78
N GLU A 271 5.70 -19.01 -16.71
CA GLU A 271 6.36 -18.06 -17.60
C GLU A 271 7.28 -18.79 -18.58
N GLY A 272 7.35 -18.31 -19.82
CA GLY A 272 8.36 -18.68 -20.81
C GLY A 272 8.82 -17.46 -21.58
N LYS A 273 9.98 -17.55 -22.25
CA LYS A 273 10.57 -16.42 -22.99
C LYS A 273 11.17 -16.87 -24.31
N ILE A 274 10.99 -16.05 -25.35
CA ILE A 274 11.58 -16.25 -26.67
C ILE A 274 11.90 -14.90 -27.31
N LYS A 275 12.98 -14.84 -28.10
CA LYS A 275 13.29 -13.67 -28.92
C LYS A 275 12.68 -13.87 -30.30
N LEU A 276 11.72 -13.02 -30.66
CA LEU A 276 11.06 -13.07 -31.95
C LEU A 276 11.61 -11.96 -32.84
N PRO A 277 12.12 -12.27 -34.04
CA PRO A 277 12.34 -11.32 -35.12
C PRO A 277 11.09 -10.49 -35.47
N GLU A 278 11.27 -9.48 -36.32
CA GLU A 278 10.14 -8.85 -36.98
C GLU A 278 9.59 -9.80 -38.06
N GLY A 279 8.27 -9.99 -38.11
CA GLY A 279 7.63 -10.91 -39.04
C GLY A 279 6.41 -11.62 -38.48
N THR A 280 6.07 -12.74 -39.10
CA THR A 280 4.94 -13.61 -38.71
C THR A 280 5.49 -14.91 -38.15
N HIS A 281 5.14 -15.21 -36.90
CA HIS A 281 5.56 -16.40 -36.17
C HIS A 281 4.35 -17.30 -35.93
N SER A 282 4.52 -18.61 -36.05
CA SER A 282 3.42 -19.56 -35.79
C SER A 282 3.20 -19.72 -34.28
N LEU A 283 1.95 -19.73 -33.85
CA LEU A 283 1.55 -19.99 -32.46
C LEU A 283 0.59 -21.18 -32.41
N ARG A 284 0.84 -22.07 -31.46
CA ARG A 284 -0.02 -23.21 -31.15
C ARG A 284 -0.18 -23.35 -29.64
N VAL A 285 -1.42 -23.34 -29.16
CA VAL A 285 -1.74 -23.59 -27.75
C VAL A 285 -2.58 -24.85 -27.66
N ILE A 286 -2.10 -25.81 -26.89
CA ILE A 286 -2.78 -27.08 -26.63
C ILE A 286 -3.35 -27.03 -25.21
N TYR A 287 -4.54 -27.58 -25.01
CA TYR A 287 -5.24 -27.65 -23.73
C TYR A 287 -6.04 -28.96 -23.63
N PHE A 288 -6.15 -29.54 -22.45
CA PHE A 288 -7.17 -30.54 -22.15
C PHE A 288 -7.85 -30.24 -20.80
N GLU A 289 -9.11 -30.62 -20.72
CA GLU A 289 -9.97 -30.56 -19.55
C GLU A 289 -10.43 -31.99 -19.24
N LYS A 290 -10.22 -32.48 -18.02
CA LYS A 290 -10.75 -33.78 -17.59
C LYS A 290 -12.13 -33.62 -16.94
N ALA A 291 -12.18 -32.87 -15.85
CA ALA A 291 -13.41 -32.49 -15.15
C ALA A 291 -13.13 -31.53 -13.99
N GLY A 292 -13.78 -30.37 -13.96
CA GLY A 292 -13.86 -29.57 -12.75
C GLY A 292 -14.27 -28.13 -13.02
N GLN A 293 -13.34 -27.21 -12.73
CA GLN A 293 -13.45 -25.86 -13.23
C GLN A 293 -13.02 -25.87 -14.70
N ARG A 294 -12.93 -24.70 -15.35
CA ARG A 294 -12.43 -24.59 -16.73
C ARG A 294 -11.73 -23.27 -16.87
N ALA A 295 -10.41 -23.31 -17.00
CA ALA A 295 -9.61 -22.12 -17.21
C ALA A 295 -8.51 -22.41 -18.21
N LEU A 296 -8.31 -21.47 -19.13
CA LEU A 296 -7.13 -21.36 -19.95
C LEU A 296 -6.88 -19.88 -20.15
N THR A 297 -5.65 -19.46 -19.85
CA THR A 297 -5.24 -18.08 -19.93
C THR A 297 -3.87 -17.98 -20.57
N VAL A 298 -3.74 -17.14 -21.58
CA VAL A 298 -2.53 -16.93 -22.37
C VAL A 298 -2.32 -15.43 -22.52
N ALA A 299 -1.12 -14.95 -22.22
CA ALA A 299 -0.74 -13.56 -22.48
C ALA A 299 0.71 -13.46 -22.95
N ALA A 300 1.03 -12.36 -23.61
CA ALA A 300 2.36 -12.03 -24.07
C ALA A 300 2.76 -10.65 -23.54
N ARG A 301 4.05 -10.46 -23.27
CA ARG A 301 4.64 -9.18 -22.93
C ARG A 301 5.92 -8.96 -23.69
N SER A 302 6.06 -7.76 -24.23
CA SER A 302 7.32 -7.26 -24.77
C SER A 302 7.67 -5.89 -24.18
N LYS A 303 8.82 -5.34 -24.57
CA LYS A 303 9.22 -3.99 -24.15
C LYS A 303 8.32 -2.94 -24.80
N SER A 304 7.96 -3.12 -26.07
CA SER A 304 7.13 -2.15 -26.81
C SER A 304 5.63 -2.26 -26.50
N LEU A 305 5.11 -3.47 -26.26
CA LEU A 305 3.68 -3.71 -26.11
C LEU A 305 3.18 -3.73 -24.66
N GLY A 306 4.05 -3.97 -23.67
CA GLY A 306 3.58 -4.33 -22.33
C GLY A 306 2.78 -5.65 -22.34
N TRP A 307 1.96 -5.90 -21.33
CA TRP A 307 1.10 -7.09 -21.30
C TRP A 307 -0.04 -6.99 -22.32
N GLN A 308 -0.24 -8.05 -23.08
CA GLN A 308 -1.29 -8.23 -24.08
C GLN A 308 -1.96 -9.58 -23.81
N ASP A 309 -3.27 -9.56 -23.51
CA ASP A 309 -4.05 -10.78 -23.36
C ASP A 309 -4.25 -11.45 -24.73
N LEU A 310 -3.84 -12.70 -24.84
CA LEU A 310 -4.03 -13.54 -26.02
C LEU A 310 -5.27 -14.44 -25.89
N SER A 311 -5.85 -14.51 -24.69
CA SER A 311 -7.09 -15.22 -24.37
C SER A 311 -8.23 -14.28 -23.95
N ALA A 312 -9.48 -14.73 -24.14
CA ALA A 312 -10.67 -14.01 -23.66
C ALA A 312 -10.78 -13.99 -22.12
N SER A 313 -10.17 -14.96 -21.45
CA SER A 313 -9.87 -14.91 -20.01
C SER A 313 -8.62 -14.04 -19.81
N PRO A 314 -8.67 -12.95 -19.02
CA PRO A 314 -7.52 -12.05 -18.85
C PRO A 314 -6.47 -12.59 -17.87
N SER A 315 -5.19 -12.48 -18.25
CA SER A 315 -4.01 -13.01 -17.54
C SER A 315 -3.72 -12.42 -16.17
N LEU A 316 -4.18 -11.19 -15.94
CA LEU A 316 -3.95 -10.47 -14.69
C LEU A 316 -5.08 -10.65 -13.67
N LYS A 317 -6.01 -11.61 -13.88
CA LYS A 317 -7.01 -12.00 -12.88
C LYS A 317 -6.48 -12.92 -11.76
N LYS A 318 -5.36 -12.53 -11.16
CA LYS A 318 -5.49 -12.25 -9.71
C LYS A 318 -6.20 -10.90 -9.65
N ALA A 319 -7.53 -10.93 -9.58
CA ALA A 319 -8.20 -9.82 -8.91
C ALA A 319 -7.53 -9.74 -7.54
N ALA A 320 -6.73 -8.69 -7.32
CA ALA A 320 -6.39 -8.28 -5.98
C ALA A 320 -7.76 -8.06 -5.32
N LYS A 321 -8.20 -9.05 -4.52
CA LYS A 321 -9.55 -9.08 -3.93
C LYS A 321 -9.73 -7.72 -3.29
N ALA A 322 -10.58 -6.87 -3.90
CA ALA A 322 -10.47 -5.42 -3.79
C ALA A 322 -10.23 -5.06 -2.32
N PRO A 323 -9.04 -4.55 -1.92
CA PRO A 323 -8.62 -4.62 -0.53
C PRO A 323 -9.74 -4.04 0.33
N PRO A 324 -10.30 -4.83 1.26
CA PRO A 324 -11.65 -4.60 1.76
C PRO A 324 -11.76 -3.20 2.33
N THR A 325 -12.90 -2.55 2.12
CA THR A 325 -13.14 -1.14 2.47
C THR A 325 -12.58 -0.85 3.87
N PRO A 326 -11.60 0.05 4.02
CA PRO A 326 -10.87 0.20 5.27
C PRO A 326 -11.79 0.42 6.49
N ILE A 327 -11.75 -0.52 7.43
CA ILE A 327 -12.46 -0.42 8.70
C ILE A 327 -11.43 0.08 9.70
N LEU A 328 -11.23 1.40 9.73
CA LEU A 328 -10.31 2.03 10.67
C LEU A 328 -10.94 2.07 12.06
N LEU A 329 -10.43 1.24 12.99
CA LEU A 329 -10.78 1.38 14.40
C LEU A 329 -10.26 2.74 14.88
N THR A 330 -11.18 3.64 15.23
CA THR A 330 -10.85 5.02 15.63
C THR A 330 -11.35 5.24 17.05
N PRO A 331 -10.47 5.63 18.01
CA PRO A 331 -10.88 6.02 19.36
C PRO A 331 -11.99 7.08 19.37
N LYS A 332 -13.01 6.89 20.20
CA LYS A 332 -14.18 7.78 20.31
C LYS A 332 -14.42 8.13 21.78
N ASN A 333 -15.12 9.25 22.02
CA ASN A 333 -15.59 9.69 23.35
C ASN A 333 -14.47 9.88 24.41
N GLY A 334 -13.20 10.02 23.99
CA GLY A 334 -12.07 10.07 24.92
C GLY A 334 -11.61 8.71 25.47
N GLU A 335 -12.16 7.60 24.96
CA GLU A 335 -11.77 6.24 25.33
C GLU A 335 -10.72 5.65 24.37
N ALA A 336 -9.74 4.94 24.92
CA ALA A 336 -8.78 4.16 24.14
C ALA A 336 -9.38 2.83 23.65
N ILE A 337 -8.94 2.39 22.47
CA ILE A 337 -9.30 1.09 21.90
C ILE A 337 -8.13 0.13 22.06
N THR A 338 -8.34 -0.98 22.78
CA THR A 338 -7.44 -2.13 22.80
C THR A 338 -7.86 -3.15 21.75
N HIS A 339 -6.99 -3.51 20.81
CA HIS A 339 -7.28 -4.48 19.76
C HIS A 339 -6.12 -5.48 19.57
N ARG A 340 -6.43 -6.68 19.08
CA ARG A 340 -5.45 -7.73 18.75
C ARG A 340 -5.22 -7.67 17.24
N ALA A 341 -4.06 -7.18 16.84
CA ALA A 341 -3.74 -6.88 15.45
C ALA A 341 -2.44 -7.56 15.00
N PHE A 342 -2.40 -7.99 13.74
CA PHE A 342 -1.16 -8.35 13.07
C PHE A 342 -0.41 -7.08 12.67
N LEU A 343 0.71 -6.81 13.35
CA LEU A 343 1.51 -5.58 13.18
C LEU A 343 2.96 -5.91 12.78
N PRO A 344 3.65 -5.04 12.02
CA PRO A 344 4.99 -5.35 11.51
C PRO A 344 6.01 -5.44 12.64
N GLY A 345 6.66 -6.60 12.78
CA GLY A 345 7.71 -6.81 13.79
C GLY A 345 7.23 -6.96 15.23
N VAL A 346 5.93 -7.18 15.46
CA VAL A 346 5.35 -7.55 16.76
C VAL A 346 5.05 -9.04 16.76
N ASN A 347 5.25 -9.75 17.87
CA ASN A 347 4.95 -11.19 17.93
C ASN A 347 3.43 -11.43 17.87
N PRO A 348 2.97 -12.68 17.64
CA PRO A 348 1.55 -13.02 17.63
C PRO A 348 0.78 -12.67 18.92
N ARG A 349 1.47 -12.35 20.03
CA ARG A 349 0.85 -11.78 21.24
C ARG A 349 0.92 -10.27 21.43
N GLY A 350 1.16 -9.50 20.37
CA GLY A 350 0.88 -8.07 20.30
C GLY A 350 -0.54 -7.66 20.74
N ILE A 351 -0.62 -6.60 21.55
CA ILE A 351 -1.84 -5.90 21.94
C ILE A 351 -1.69 -4.46 21.48
N ALA A 352 -2.43 -4.08 20.44
CA ALA A 352 -2.48 -2.74 19.91
C ALA A 352 -3.36 -1.87 20.81
N VAL A 353 -2.95 -0.63 21.08
CA VAL A 353 -3.73 0.37 21.82
C VAL A 353 -3.73 1.67 21.05
N GLY A 354 -4.92 2.14 20.67
CA GLY A 354 -5.11 3.44 20.03
C GLY A 354 -5.70 4.42 21.01
N TYR A 355 -5.04 5.56 21.18
CA TYR A 355 -5.47 6.62 22.10
C TYR A 355 -6.17 7.77 21.35
N PRO A 356 -7.12 8.48 22.00
CA PRO A 356 -7.57 9.77 21.51
C PRO A 356 -6.38 10.71 21.24
N GLY A 357 -6.44 11.48 20.16
CA GLY A 357 -5.32 12.31 19.69
C GLY A 357 -4.39 11.62 18.69
N GLY A 358 -4.63 10.35 18.34
CA GLY A 358 -3.92 9.69 17.23
C GLY A 358 -2.50 9.21 17.57
N VAL A 359 -2.17 9.09 18.86
CA VAL A 359 -0.98 8.36 19.32
C VAL A 359 -1.38 6.92 19.58
N ASN A 360 -0.58 5.97 19.09
CA ASN A 360 -0.90 4.55 19.11
C ASN A 360 0.34 3.73 19.49
N LEU A 361 0.14 2.57 20.11
CA LEU A 361 1.22 1.64 20.46
C LEU A 361 0.84 0.18 20.25
N ALA A 362 1.85 -0.68 20.25
CA ALA A 362 1.68 -2.11 20.46
C ALA A 362 2.55 -2.58 21.62
N TRP A 363 1.89 -3.20 22.60
CA TRP A 363 2.52 -3.84 23.75
C TRP A 363 2.46 -5.35 23.55
N ASP A 364 3.59 -6.03 23.59
CA ASP A 364 3.72 -7.42 23.20
C ASP A 364 3.74 -8.35 24.41
N ALA A 365 2.70 -9.17 24.53
CA ALA A 365 2.52 -10.08 25.66
C ALA A 365 3.30 -11.41 25.56
N ASP A 366 4.07 -11.65 24.50
CA ASP A 366 5.08 -12.73 24.48
C ASP A 366 6.38 -12.27 25.18
N VAL A 367 6.71 -10.98 25.11
CA VAL A 367 7.94 -10.39 25.67
C VAL A 367 7.71 -9.36 26.77
N MET A 368 6.46 -9.11 27.16
CA MET A 368 6.04 -8.14 28.19
C MET A 368 6.62 -6.73 28.01
N ASN A 369 6.70 -6.23 26.78
CA ASN A 369 7.35 -4.95 26.49
C ASN A 369 6.64 -4.13 25.41
N LEU A 370 6.95 -2.84 25.35
CA LEU A 370 6.54 -1.92 24.30
C LEU A 370 7.37 -2.18 23.03
N SER A 371 6.73 -2.63 21.94
CA SER A 371 7.44 -2.98 20.71
C SER A 371 7.49 -1.84 19.70
N VAL A 372 6.36 -1.15 19.47
CA VAL A 372 6.24 -0.09 18.46
C VAL A 372 5.27 0.99 18.93
N ILE A 373 5.58 2.25 18.60
CA ILE A 373 4.71 3.42 18.78
C ILE A 373 4.57 4.12 17.42
N TRP A 374 3.39 4.67 17.10
CA TRP A 374 3.14 5.38 15.84
C TRP A 374 2.07 6.47 15.97
N ARG A 375 2.00 7.38 14.99
CA ARG A 375 1.02 8.47 14.91
C ARG A 375 -0.03 8.26 13.82
N GLY A 376 -1.14 8.98 13.91
CA GLY A 376 -2.23 8.95 12.93
C GLY A 376 -3.21 7.79 13.15
N GLY A 377 -3.58 7.11 12.05
CA GLY A 377 -4.55 6.01 12.09
C GLY A 377 -4.11 4.85 12.98
N PHE A 378 -5.02 4.32 13.78
CA PHE A 378 -4.74 3.22 14.70
C PHE A 378 -4.56 1.89 13.94
N VAL A 379 -5.65 1.15 13.68
CA VAL A 379 -5.59 -0.10 12.90
C VAL A 379 -6.73 -0.24 11.89
N ASN A 380 -6.41 -0.70 10.69
CA ASN A 380 -7.37 -1.10 9.67
C ASN A 380 -7.68 -2.59 9.82
N VAL A 381 -8.90 -2.91 10.24
CA VAL A 381 -9.32 -4.30 10.49
C VAL A 381 -10.07 -4.93 9.31
N ALA A 382 -10.22 -4.23 8.18
CA ALA A 382 -11.01 -4.69 7.04
C ALA A 382 -10.64 -6.10 6.56
N SER A 383 -9.34 -6.39 6.42
CA SER A 383 -8.88 -7.72 5.97
C SER A 383 -9.25 -8.86 6.93
N HIS A 384 -9.50 -8.54 8.21
CA HIS A 384 -9.71 -9.50 9.30
C HIS A 384 -11.13 -9.42 9.90
N TRP A 385 -12.03 -8.65 9.32
CA TRP A 385 -13.37 -8.40 9.88
C TRP A 385 -14.29 -9.62 9.80
N GLU A 386 -14.23 -10.35 8.68
CA GLU A 386 -15.07 -11.53 8.41
C GLU A 386 -14.31 -12.86 8.56
N GLY A 387 -13.04 -12.84 9.00
CA GLY A 387 -12.25 -14.05 9.15
C GLY A 387 -10.75 -13.81 9.40
N ARG A 388 -9.95 -14.88 9.32
CA ARG A 388 -8.49 -14.77 9.39
C ARG A 388 -7.92 -14.28 8.06
N GLY A 389 -7.91 -12.96 7.91
CA GLY A 389 -7.26 -12.27 6.81
C GLY A 389 -5.75 -12.47 6.72
N SER A 390 -5.14 -11.71 5.82
CA SER A 390 -3.69 -11.59 5.69
C SER A 390 -3.26 -10.12 5.57
N GLY A 391 -1.98 -9.87 5.84
CA GLY A 391 -1.38 -8.52 5.78
C GLY A 391 -1.37 -7.78 7.11
N SER A 392 -0.59 -6.70 7.16
CA SER A 392 -0.54 -5.81 8.32
C SER A 392 -1.85 -5.04 8.49
N GLN A 393 -2.21 -4.79 9.75
CA GLN A 393 -3.35 -3.95 10.13
C GLN A 393 -2.93 -2.54 10.57
N LEU A 394 -1.64 -2.18 10.57
CA LEU A 394 -1.20 -0.83 10.94
C LEU A 394 -1.71 0.20 9.93
N ALA A 395 -2.31 1.29 10.41
CA ALA A 395 -2.98 2.28 9.56
C ALA A 395 -2.46 3.73 9.73
N GLY A 396 -1.35 3.89 10.44
CA GLY A 396 -0.74 5.20 10.71
C GLY A 396 0.61 5.38 10.04
N TYR A 397 1.37 6.36 10.54
CA TYR A 397 2.67 6.78 10.03
C TYR A 397 3.65 7.05 11.18
N ASP A 398 4.91 7.31 10.85
CA ASP A 398 6.01 7.48 11.81
C ASP A 398 6.07 6.33 12.84
N GLU A 399 5.96 5.08 12.37
CA GLU A 399 6.23 3.91 13.21
C GLU A 399 7.68 3.95 13.70
N VAL A 400 7.85 3.83 15.02
CA VAL A 400 9.15 3.70 15.65
C VAL A 400 9.11 2.49 16.56
N ARG A 401 10.01 1.55 16.30
CA ARG A 401 10.27 0.42 17.20
C ARG A 401 11.25 0.89 18.26
N ILE A 402 10.93 0.66 19.52
CA ILE A 402 11.74 1.12 20.65
C ILE A 402 12.78 0.05 21.02
N GLY A 403 12.35 -1.21 21.00
CA GLY A 403 13.24 -2.35 20.97
C GLY A 403 12.49 -3.68 20.95
N ALA A 404 13.24 -4.78 21.05
CA ALA A 404 12.70 -6.14 21.06
C ALA A 404 12.96 -6.87 22.39
N GLY A 405 12.27 -7.97 22.63
CA GLY A 405 12.57 -8.88 23.74
C GLY A 405 12.17 -8.38 25.14
N LEU A 406 12.55 -9.19 26.14
CA LEU A 406 12.14 -9.04 27.54
C LEU A 406 12.68 -7.73 28.15
N PRO A 407 11.87 -7.01 28.96
CA PRO A 407 12.20 -5.67 29.44
C PRO A 407 13.24 -5.66 30.57
N MET A 408 13.37 -6.73 31.35
CA MET A 408 14.25 -6.81 32.52
C MET A 408 15.16 -8.05 32.50
N GLN A 409 16.41 -7.87 32.92
CA GLN A 409 17.40 -8.93 33.12
C GLN A 409 18.26 -8.58 34.35
N GLN A 410 18.69 -9.61 35.08
CA GLN A 410 19.74 -9.51 36.08
C GLN A 410 21.08 -9.62 35.37
N LEU A 411 21.98 -8.65 35.57
CA LEU A 411 23.28 -8.59 34.89
C LEU A 411 24.40 -8.55 35.94
N GLU A 412 25.28 -9.55 35.96
CA GLU A 412 26.43 -9.57 36.87
C GLU A 412 27.49 -8.50 36.49
N SER A 413 27.50 -8.10 35.20
CA SER A 413 28.28 -6.97 34.68
C SER A 413 27.51 -6.26 33.56
N LEU A 414 27.77 -4.96 33.38
CA LEU A 414 27.30 -4.21 32.22
C LEU A 414 27.93 -4.68 30.89
N ASP A 415 28.94 -5.55 30.91
CA ASP A 415 29.47 -6.21 29.72
C ASP A 415 28.67 -7.46 29.31
N GLU A 416 27.75 -7.94 30.15
CA GLU A 416 26.98 -9.17 29.90
C GLU A 416 25.90 -8.94 28.81
N PRO A 417 25.81 -9.80 27.78
CA PRO A 417 24.85 -9.63 26.69
C PRO A 417 23.40 -9.80 27.18
N TRP A 418 22.50 -8.98 26.62
CA TRP A 418 21.07 -9.13 26.88
C TRP A 418 20.53 -10.37 26.17
N ILE A 419 19.95 -11.30 26.92
CA ILE A 419 19.52 -12.60 26.41
C ILE A 419 18.35 -12.41 25.42
N PRO A 420 18.50 -12.81 24.14
CA PRO A 420 17.41 -12.74 23.18
C PRO A 420 16.24 -13.64 23.57
N PHE A 421 15.01 -13.17 23.34
CA PHE A 421 13.82 -14.00 23.55
C PHE A 421 13.84 -15.29 22.71
N SER A 422 14.43 -15.25 21.51
CA SER A 422 14.58 -16.41 20.62
C SER A 422 15.48 -17.52 21.19
N THR A 423 16.40 -17.21 22.11
CA THR A 423 17.19 -18.22 22.84
C THR A 423 16.51 -18.71 24.12
N ALA A 424 15.46 -18.02 24.58
CA ALA A 424 14.55 -18.49 25.63
C ALA A 424 13.36 -19.31 25.07
N GLN A 425 13.21 -19.39 23.74
CA GLN A 425 12.25 -20.28 23.09
C GLN A 425 12.78 -21.72 23.07
N ILE A 426 12.06 -22.65 23.72
CA ILE A 426 12.30 -24.08 23.55
C ILE A 426 11.95 -24.46 22.11
N LYS A 427 12.84 -25.22 21.46
CA LYS A 427 12.69 -25.60 20.05
C LYS A 427 11.48 -26.49 19.82
N TYR A 428 10.85 -26.30 18.66
CA TYR A 428 9.81 -27.18 18.13
C TYR A 428 10.43 -28.51 17.69
N GLU A 429 10.08 -29.60 18.36
CA GLU A 429 10.24 -30.94 17.82
C GLU A 429 8.86 -31.53 17.53
N ARG A 430 8.69 -32.02 16.30
CA ARG A 430 7.46 -32.68 15.87
C ARG A 430 7.48 -34.08 16.46
N ASP A 431 6.40 -34.48 17.13
CA ASP A 431 6.20 -35.89 17.50
C ASP A 431 6.18 -36.73 16.21
N THR A 432 7.26 -37.47 15.96
CA THR A 432 7.43 -38.29 14.75
C THR A 432 6.66 -39.59 14.81
N GLU A 433 6.15 -39.98 15.99
CA GLU A 433 5.39 -41.22 16.19
C GLU A 433 3.88 -40.97 16.09
N ASN A 434 3.38 -39.76 16.41
CA ASN A 434 1.97 -39.42 16.31
C ASN A 434 1.69 -38.05 15.65
N PRO A 435 1.61 -38.00 14.30
CA PRO A 435 1.48 -36.75 13.54
C PRO A 435 0.10 -36.07 13.63
N GLU A 436 -0.93 -36.70 14.20
CA GLU A 436 -2.28 -36.12 14.37
C GLU A 436 -2.50 -35.48 15.75
N LYS A 437 -1.55 -35.65 16.68
CA LYS A 437 -1.67 -35.09 18.04
C LYS A 437 -1.49 -33.58 18.00
N GLU A 438 -2.51 -32.82 18.40
CA GLU A 438 -2.47 -31.35 18.39
C GLU A 438 -1.52 -30.81 19.47
N ILE A 439 -0.27 -30.53 19.08
CA ILE A 439 0.79 -30.10 20.00
C ILE A 439 0.61 -28.62 20.36
N THR A 440 -0.16 -28.35 21.42
CA THR A 440 -0.31 -26.99 21.98
C THR A 440 0.52 -26.83 23.25
N PHE A 441 1.76 -26.31 23.13
CA PHE A 441 2.58 -25.97 24.29
C PHE A 441 2.67 -24.46 24.52
N ASN A 442 2.05 -24.00 25.60
CA ASN A 442 2.19 -22.62 26.08
C ASN A 442 3.35 -22.56 27.08
N ILE A 443 4.58 -22.64 26.58
CA ILE A 443 5.80 -22.70 27.41
C ILE A 443 6.00 -21.34 28.08
N LYS A 444 5.83 -21.31 29.41
CA LYS A 444 6.08 -20.11 30.21
C LYS A 444 7.59 -19.88 30.32
N HIS A 445 8.02 -18.64 30.14
CA HIS A 445 9.38 -18.24 30.48
C HIS A 445 9.58 -18.43 32.00
N PRO A 446 10.70 -19.01 32.48
CA PRO A 446 10.87 -19.38 33.89
C PRO A 446 10.74 -18.20 34.85
N ASP A 447 11.33 -17.06 34.48
CA ASP A 447 11.31 -15.84 35.29
C ASP A 447 10.12 -14.91 35.01
N TYR A 448 9.22 -15.20 34.06
CA TYR A 448 8.25 -14.21 33.57
C TYR A 448 6.83 -14.74 33.47
N GLN A 449 5.88 -13.95 33.96
CA GLN A 449 4.46 -14.28 33.89
C GLN A 449 3.64 -13.05 33.50
N PHE A 450 3.00 -13.07 32.34
CA PHE A 450 1.97 -12.10 31.98
C PHE A 450 0.71 -12.33 32.83
N GLU A 451 0.18 -11.26 33.42
CA GLU A 451 -1.01 -11.29 34.30
C GLU A 451 -2.24 -10.60 33.67
N GLY A 452 -2.21 -10.39 32.35
CA GLY A 452 -3.24 -9.66 31.62
C GLY A 452 -3.10 -8.14 31.76
N TYR A 453 -4.17 -7.43 31.44
CA TYR A 453 -4.29 -5.99 31.67
C TYR A 453 -5.57 -5.67 32.43
N ARG A 454 -5.72 -4.42 32.88
CA ARG A 454 -6.98 -3.82 33.37
C ARG A 454 -7.20 -2.55 32.58
N LEU A 455 -8.45 -2.17 32.37
CA LEU A 455 -8.80 -0.91 31.69
C LEU A 455 -9.34 0.07 32.72
N ALA A 456 -8.83 1.30 32.69
CA ALA A 456 -9.30 2.36 33.57
C ALA A 456 -10.79 2.68 33.31
N PRO A 457 -11.65 2.84 34.32
CA PRO A 457 -13.11 2.90 34.12
C PRO A 457 -13.64 4.03 33.24
N LYS A 458 -12.90 5.14 33.11
CA LYS A 458 -13.36 6.36 32.43
C LYS A 458 -12.87 6.49 30.99
N ASN A 459 -11.58 6.24 30.75
CA ASN A 459 -10.91 6.44 29.47
C ASN A 459 -10.43 5.12 28.83
N ARG A 460 -10.67 3.98 29.50
CA ARG A 460 -10.23 2.64 29.08
C ARG A 460 -8.72 2.52 28.81
N TYR A 461 -7.88 3.38 29.39
CA TYR A 461 -6.43 3.25 29.21
C TYR A 461 -5.96 1.95 29.90
N PRO A 462 -5.16 1.12 29.21
CA PRO A 462 -4.71 -0.16 29.76
C PRO A 462 -3.56 0.00 30.75
N THR A 463 -3.70 -0.67 31.88
CA THR A 463 -2.60 -1.07 32.76
C THR A 463 -2.24 -2.51 32.45
N PHE A 464 -1.14 -2.72 31.72
CA PHE A 464 -0.56 -4.05 31.53
C PHE A 464 0.08 -4.51 32.85
N ARG A 465 0.02 -5.81 33.12
CA ARG A 465 0.59 -6.41 34.34
C ARG A 465 1.40 -7.65 34.00
N TYR A 466 2.55 -7.77 34.63
CA TYR A 466 3.37 -8.97 34.57
C TYR A 466 4.23 -9.11 35.82
N ARG A 467 4.79 -10.30 36.05
CA ARG A 467 5.83 -10.53 37.05
C ARG A 467 7.17 -10.77 36.37
N TYR A 468 8.23 -10.28 37.01
CA TYR A 468 9.60 -10.77 36.83
C TYR A 468 10.05 -11.41 38.14
N LYS A 469 10.32 -12.71 38.13
CA LYS A 469 10.57 -13.56 39.31
C LYS A 469 9.47 -13.37 40.37
N LYS A 470 9.75 -12.66 41.47
CA LYS A 470 8.78 -12.35 42.55
C LYS A 470 8.24 -10.92 42.51
N THR A 471 8.80 -10.07 41.65
CA THR A 471 8.50 -8.65 41.53
C THR A 471 7.27 -8.46 40.65
N GLU A 472 6.32 -7.63 41.09
CA GLU A 472 5.15 -7.24 40.30
C GLU A 472 5.45 -5.98 39.50
N ILE A 473 5.09 -5.96 38.22
CA ILE A 473 5.27 -4.79 37.35
C ILE A 473 3.94 -4.42 36.72
N THR A 474 3.64 -3.12 36.76
CA THR A 474 2.54 -2.51 36.02
C THR A 474 3.10 -1.48 35.03
N ASP A 475 2.52 -1.45 33.83
CA ASP A 475 2.97 -0.62 32.72
C ASP A 475 1.75 0.09 32.11
N THR A 476 1.70 1.41 32.27
CA THR A 476 0.60 2.27 31.78
C THR A 476 1.11 3.30 30.80
N PHE A 477 0.25 3.72 29.86
CA PHE A 477 0.59 4.74 28.87
C PHE A 477 -0.53 5.77 28.74
N GLU A 478 -0.15 7.04 28.67
CA GLU A 478 -1.05 8.19 28.55
C GLU A 478 -0.59 9.11 27.40
N PRO A 479 -1.47 9.51 26.46
CA PRO A 479 -1.15 10.47 25.43
C PRO A 479 -0.96 11.85 26.05
N SER A 480 0.01 12.61 25.55
CA SER A 480 0.34 13.95 26.01
C SER A 480 0.73 14.84 24.82
N SER A 481 1.02 16.11 25.08
CA SER A 481 1.63 17.01 24.11
C SER A 481 2.73 17.84 24.75
N ILE A 482 3.85 17.97 24.04
CA ILE A 482 5.01 18.76 24.43
C ILE A 482 5.31 19.70 23.27
N GLU A 483 5.30 21.01 23.55
CA GLU A 483 5.54 22.07 22.55
C GLU A 483 4.58 21.98 21.33
N GLY A 484 3.34 21.54 21.57
CA GLY A 484 2.32 21.38 20.51
C GLY A 484 2.48 20.13 19.65
N ARG A 485 3.49 19.29 19.90
CA ARG A 485 3.74 18.00 19.23
C ARG A 485 3.22 16.86 20.08
N GLU A 486 2.93 15.72 19.46
CA GLU A 486 2.46 14.55 20.18
C GLU A 486 3.55 13.94 21.07
N ALA A 487 3.13 13.45 22.24
CA ALA A 487 3.95 12.72 23.17
C ALA A 487 3.18 11.53 23.77
N LEU A 488 3.90 10.58 24.36
CA LEU A 488 3.34 9.47 25.11
C LEU A 488 4.12 9.34 26.42
N ILE A 489 3.42 9.36 27.56
CA ILE A 489 4.01 9.15 28.87
C ILE A 489 3.77 7.69 29.25
N ARG A 490 4.84 6.92 29.46
CA ARG A 490 4.82 5.55 30.00
C ARG A 490 5.18 5.61 31.48
N THR A 491 4.40 4.96 32.33
CA THR A 491 4.71 4.81 33.75
C THR A 491 4.88 3.34 34.07
N ILE A 492 6.07 2.97 34.55
CA ILE A 492 6.43 1.61 34.95
C ILE A 492 6.51 1.61 36.48
N SER A 493 5.55 0.98 37.15
CA SER A 493 5.58 0.82 38.61
C SER A 493 5.92 -0.62 38.97
N ILE A 494 6.96 -0.77 39.79
CA ILE A 494 7.59 -2.02 40.23
C ILE A 494 7.31 -2.17 41.73
N LYS A 495 6.76 -3.32 42.15
CA LYS A 495 6.42 -3.60 43.55
C LYS A 495 7.02 -4.92 44.01
N GLY A 496 7.48 -4.93 45.26
CA GLY A 496 8.30 -5.99 45.84
C GLY A 496 9.77 -5.89 45.43
N THR A 497 10.61 -6.63 46.15
CA THR A 497 12.07 -6.62 45.99
C THR A 497 12.49 -7.26 44.67
N ALA A 498 13.09 -6.48 43.77
CA ALA A 498 13.80 -7.02 42.60
C ALA A 498 15.12 -7.70 43.03
N PRO A 499 15.62 -8.71 42.30
CA PRO A 499 16.98 -9.22 42.52
C PRO A 499 18.03 -8.09 42.42
N GLU A 500 19.11 -8.21 43.17
CA GLU A 500 20.27 -7.31 43.03
C GLU A 500 20.78 -7.33 41.58
N HIS A 501 21.27 -6.18 41.11
CA HIS A 501 21.73 -5.98 39.73
C HIS A 501 20.66 -6.25 38.64
N THR A 502 19.38 -6.04 38.95
CA THR A 502 18.31 -6.03 37.94
C THR A 502 18.30 -4.72 37.16
N TRP A 503 18.25 -4.82 35.83
CA TRP A 503 18.14 -3.69 34.91
C TRP A 503 16.84 -3.77 34.11
N PHE A 504 16.34 -2.62 33.68
CA PHE A 504 15.22 -2.50 32.74
C PHE A 504 15.72 -1.86 31.42
N ARG A 505 15.61 -2.56 30.29
CA ARG A 505 15.97 -2.03 28.97
C ARG A 505 14.84 -1.20 28.38
N LEU A 506 15.07 0.11 28.28
CA LEU A 506 14.14 1.06 27.68
C LEU A 506 14.10 0.96 26.15
N ALA A 507 15.28 0.83 25.53
CA ALA A 507 15.44 0.82 24.08
C ALA A 507 16.73 0.11 23.65
N ASP A 508 16.74 -0.46 22.44
CA ASP A 508 17.91 -1.03 21.75
C ASP A 508 18.03 -0.47 20.30
N THR A 509 17.42 0.69 20.05
CA THR A 509 17.30 1.35 18.75
C THR A 509 17.74 2.82 18.80
N GLY A 510 18.15 3.38 17.67
CA GLY A 510 18.60 4.78 17.57
C GLY A 510 20.05 4.99 17.97
N SER A 511 20.44 6.27 18.17
CA SER A 511 21.79 6.62 18.60
C SER A 511 21.98 6.44 20.11
N LEU A 512 20.89 6.61 20.87
CA LEU A 512 20.77 6.55 22.33
C LEU A 512 21.65 7.53 23.12
N GLU A 513 22.44 8.37 22.44
CA GLU A 513 23.29 9.37 23.08
C GLU A 513 22.46 10.46 23.75
N LYS A 514 22.75 10.75 25.02
CA LYS A 514 22.05 11.76 25.82
C LYS A 514 22.40 13.16 25.35
N ASN A 515 21.41 13.98 25.02
CA ASN A 515 21.62 15.40 24.72
C ASN A 515 21.67 16.26 26.00
N GLU A 516 22.02 17.54 25.88
CA GLU A 516 22.15 18.49 27.01
C GLU A 516 20.87 18.62 27.86
N THR A 517 19.69 18.44 27.25
CA THR A 517 18.38 18.51 27.92
C THR A 517 17.90 17.17 28.51
N GLY A 518 18.70 16.11 28.39
CA GLY A 518 18.44 14.77 28.93
C GLY A 518 17.55 13.88 28.06
N TRP A 519 17.41 14.16 26.77
CA TRP A 519 16.72 13.28 25.82
C TRP A 519 17.70 12.33 25.12
N HIS A 520 17.22 11.13 24.80
CA HIS A 520 17.92 10.07 24.08
C HIS A 520 17.18 9.76 22.76
N PRO A 521 17.82 9.90 21.57
CA PRO A 521 17.18 9.58 20.30
C PRO A 521 17.06 8.06 20.10
N VAL A 522 15.82 7.54 20.06
CA VAL A 522 15.53 6.14 19.69
C VAL A 522 15.28 5.95 18.20
N SER A 523 15.08 7.05 17.47
CA SER A 523 15.07 7.09 16.01
C SER A 523 15.44 8.50 15.51
N ASP A 524 15.36 8.70 14.20
CA ASP A 524 15.43 10.01 13.54
C ASP A 524 14.25 10.95 13.89
N LYS A 525 13.16 10.42 14.46
CA LYS A 525 11.89 11.16 14.69
C LYS A 525 11.45 11.19 16.15
N LEU A 526 11.64 10.10 16.87
CA LEU A 526 11.15 9.90 18.23
C LEU A 526 12.31 9.85 19.21
N TRP A 527 12.22 10.67 20.25
CA TRP A 527 13.19 10.75 21.34
C TRP A 527 12.51 10.32 22.64
N LEU A 528 13.28 9.76 23.58
CA LEU A 528 12.78 9.42 24.92
C LEU A 528 13.56 10.13 26.02
N LYS A 529 12.89 10.36 27.15
CA LYS A 529 13.50 10.85 28.39
C LYS A 529 12.91 10.08 29.55
N ALA A 530 13.77 9.67 30.49
CA ALA A 530 13.36 8.86 31.63
C ALA A 530 13.64 9.57 32.96
N GLU A 531 12.79 9.30 33.93
CA GLU A 531 12.79 9.87 35.28
C GLU A 531 12.51 8.74 36.30
N GLY A 532 13.04 8.88 37.52
CA GLY A 532 13.00 7.85 38.58
C GLY A 532 14.35 7.18 38.83
N ALA A 533 15.18 7.04 37.79
CA ALA A 533 16.61 6.71 37.89
C ALA A 533 17.38 7.30 36.68
N GLU A 534 18.70 7.44 36.82
CA GLU A 534 19.56 7.89 35.72
C GLU A 534 19.79 6.75 34.71
N PRO A 535 19.51 6.96 33.40
CA PRO A 535 19.76 5.94 32.38
C PRO A 535 21.24 5.70 32.09
N VAL A 536 21.59 4.45 31.80
CA VAL A 536 22.92 4.03 31.36
C VAL A 536 22.85 3.62 29.89
N VAL A 537 23.61 4.29 29.04
CA VAL A 537 23.87 3.85 27.66
C VAL A 537 25.05 2.89 27.70
N ARG A 538 24.90 1.70 27.13
CA ARG A 538 25.99 0.73 26.95
C ARG A 538 26.09 0.25 25.50
N THR A 539 27.24 -0.31 25.13
CA THR A 539 27.43 -1.03 23.86
C THR A 539 27.94 -2.43 24.13
N VAL A 540 27.17 -3.46 23.77
CA VAL A 540 27.56 -4.87 23.89
C VAL A 540 27.30 -5.57 22.56
N ASP A 541 28.24 -6.39 22.08
CA ASP A 541 28.19 -7.05 20.77
C ASP A 541 27.86 -6.11 19.59
N GLY A 542 28.36 -4.87 19.65
CA GLY A 542 28.13 -3.83 18.65
C GLY A 542 26.71 -3.23 18.64
N LYS A 543 25.84 -3.61 19.59
CA LYS A 543 24.51 -3.04 19.79
C LYS A 543 24.52 -2.05 20.94
N LYS A 544 23.88 -0.90 20.74
CA LYS A 544 23.63 0.05 21.82
C LYS A 544 22.34 -0.28 22.55
N GLU A 545 22.35 -0.12 23.86
CA GLU A 545 21.19 -0.31 24.72
C GLU A 545 21.08 0.81 25.73
N LEU A 546 19.86 1.23 26.04
CA LEU A 546 19.55 2.19 27.09
C LEU A 546 18.87 1.47 28.24
N LEU A 547 19.56 1.39 29.38
CA LEU A 547 19.13 0.67 30.56
C LEU A 547 18.78 1.63 31.71
N LEU A 548 17.79 1.27 32.52
CA LEU A 548 17.54 1.85 33.84
C LEU A 548 17.94 0.84 34.92
N PRO A 549 18.67 1.24 35.98
CA PRO A 549 18.89 0.38 37.13
C PRO A 549 17.59 0.25 37.93
N VAL A 550 17.23 -0.96 38.34
CA VAL A 550 16.08 -1.20 39.24
C VAL A 550 16.58 -1.28 40.67
N ASP A 551 16.09 -0.38 41.52
CA ASP A 551 16.46 -0.33 42.93
C ASP A 551 15.92 -1.58 43.67
N SER A 552 16.82 -2.54 43.94
CA SER A 552 16.53 -3.75 44.72
C SER A 552 16.36 -3.49 46.21
N GLY A 553 16.72 -2.29 46.71
CA GLY A 553 16.53 -1.90 48.11
C GLY A 553 15.12 -1.37 48.42
N SER A 554 14.37 -0.89 47.42
CA SER A 554 13.04 -0.31 47.62
C SER A 554 11.92 -1.36 47.50
N PRO A 555 10.90 -1.33 48.38
CA PRO A 555 9.70 -2.17 48.25
C PRO A 555 8.75 -1.72 47.14
N GLU A 556 8.82 -0.45 46.73
CA GLU A 556 8.12 0.10 45.56
C GLU A 556 9.03 1.08 44.82
N HIS A 557 9.10 0.97 43.50
CA HIS A 557 9.89 1.84 42.64
C HIS A 557 9.06 2.24 41.42
N THR A 558 9.24 3.42 40.85
CA THR A 558 8.45 3.87 39.70
C THR A 558 9.30 4.72 38.76
N PHE A 559 9.29 4.34 37.48
CA PHE A 559 9.88 5.12 36.40
C PHE A 559 8.81 5.82 35.59
N THR A 560 9.11 7.03 35.12
CA THR A 560 8.32 7.71 34.08
C THR A 560 9.20 7.86 32.85
N VAL A 561 8.71 7.43 31.69
CA VAL A 561 9.41 7.48 30.40
C VAL A 561 8.54 8.26 29.43
N THR A 562 8.99 9.45 29.05
CA THR A 562 8.30 10.29 28.08
C THR A 562 8.88 10.02 26.70
N TYR A 563 8.04 9.68 25.74
CA TYR A 563 8.35 9.59 24.31
C TYR A 563 7.79 10.84 23.62
N TRP A 564 8.60 11.50 22.78
CA TRP A 564 8.22 12.75 22.11
C TRP A 564 8.70 12.76 20.65
N TRP A 565 7.82 13.12 19.72
CA TRP A 565 8.20 13.29 18.31
C TRP A 565 8.78 14.68 18.09
N GLN A 566 10.03 14.72 17.61
CA GLN A 566 10.70 15.97 17.25
C GLN A 566 10.23 16.55 15.92
N THR A 567 9.64 15.73 15.05
CA THR A 567 9.11 16.18 13.76
C THR A 567 7.63 16.54 13.87
N GLU A 568 7.29 17.75 13.38
CA GLU A 568 5.92 18.07 12.98
C GLU A 568 5.46 17.13 11.86
N ILE A 569 4.14 16.96 11.72
CA ILE A 569 3.54 16.09 10.71
C ILE A 569 3.98 16.55 9.32
N GLY A 570 4.83 15.76 8.65
CA GLY A 570 5.39 16.06 7.33
C GLY A 570 6.63 16.97 7.30
N GLY A 571 7.16 17.38 8.46
CA GLY A 571 8.40 18.18 8.54
C GLY A 571 9.67 17.37 8.27
N LYS A 572 10.66 17.98 7.60
CA LYS A 572 12.04 17.47 7.61
C LYS A 572 12.70 17.78 8.95
N VAL A 573 13.55 16.86 9.42
CA VAL A 573 14.39 17.03 10.62
C VAL A 573 15.26 18.28 10.45
N SER A 574 15.13 19.23 11.37
CA SER A 574 16.15 20.26 11.58
C SER A 574 17.35 19.60 12.26
N GLN A 575 18.53 19.70 11.63
CA GLN A 575 19.80 19.18 12.17
C GLN A 575 20.26 19.97 13.39
#